data_AF-A0A836GYL4-F1
#
_entry.id   AF-A0A836GYL4-F1
#
_cell.length_a   1.000
_cell.length_b   1.000
_cell.length_c   1.000
_cell.angle_alpha   90.00
_cell.angle_beta   90.00
_cell.angle_gamma   90.00
#
_symmetry.space_group_name_H-M   'P 1'
#
loop_
_entity.id
_entity.type
_entity.pdbx_description
1 polymer ?
#
loop_
_entity_poly.entity_id
_entity_poly.type
_entity_poly.pdbx_seq_one_letter_code
_entity_poly.pdbx_strand_id
1 'polypeptide(L)'
;MASEDIIVYLDAMENTVNMIRGDGSDKRTLFSTGCACPDGIALGLSNYRDTRDPKDIVVWWGNMGPMKPSPGRGDGGDWHEADGFLSRGMLLGGDVTVQRVEVTAPRHLVCGTAEYRTPGHHPLITTVKQLCITHDENSIFFCDREGHGLKKYNVSTGEVVLLLSSDALAPPQRATPGGAGASSEGPHCEEECRFCVGVALDERRDQIVFTLKGPPKGGKGRLLTAPYGFRRRNLPSNTAAKTSVAEGVIDPQTAVSALESQPEPVDLLLDAEESYLYWTDRGDPKAGGNSLNRCFFSHDYRTGQLQLGGKELVMSGFDEPIGLGWAASLWNRIPLPASSKETLRKYMYVTDKCHLWRCDLQSGTKVSIFDCSPHNRPTGLVVLRFI
;
A
#
# COMPACT_ATOMS: atom_id res chain seq x y z
N MET A 1 10.07 25.82 -5.25
CA MET A 1 9.38 24.70 -5.94
C MET A 1 9.72 23.36 -5.31
N ALA A 2 10.84 22.68 -5.61
CA ALA A 2 11.12 21.39 -4.95
C ALA A 2 11.33 21.53 -3.43
N SER A 3 11.89 22.66 -2.98
CA SER A 3 12.05 23.01 -1.55
C SER A 3 10.72 23.18 -0.80
N GLU A 4 9.60 23.36 -1.51
CA GLU A 4 8.27 23.50 -0.88
C GLU A 4 7.63 22.15 -0.59
N ASP A 5 8.08 21.10 -1.27
CA ASP A 5 7.62 19.74 -0.99
C ASP A 5 8.13 19.28 0.36
N ILE A 6 7.22 18.75 1.15
CA ILE A 6 7.51 18.09 2.40
C ILE A 6 7.24 16.61 2.19
N ILE A 7 8.29 15.82 2.29
CA ILE A 7 8.24 14.37 2.15
C ILE A 7 8.28 13.80 3.56
N VAL A 8 7.26 13.03 3.92
CA VAL A 8 7.25 12.23 5.13
C VAL A 8 7.44 10.78 4.71
N TYR A 9 8.48 10.13 5.23
CA TYR A 9 8.84 8.79 4.83
C TYR A 9 9.22 7.94 6.04
N LEU A 10 9.09 6.63 5.88
CA LEU A 10 9.37 5.65 6.91
C LEU A 10 10.78 5.08 6.73
N ASP A 11 11.46 4.78 7.83
CA ASP A 11 12.69 3.99 7.82
C ASP A 11 12.49 2.70 8.64
N ALA A 12 12.49 1.57 7.93
CA ALA A 12 12.18 0.28 8.52
C ALA A 12 13.30 -0.25 9.44
N MET A 13 14.55 0.16 9.23
CA MET A 13 15.69 -0.33 10.03
C MET A 13 15.96 0.59 11.22
N GLU A 14 15.88 1.90 11.01
CA GLU A 14 16.00 2.87 12.11
C GLU A 14 14.74 2.95 12.97
N ASN A 15 13.63 2.34 12.56
CA ASN A 15 12.33 2.41 13.25
C ASN A 15 11.88 3.85 13.48
N THR A 16 11.84 4.65 12.42
CA THR A 16 11.50 6.06 12.51
C THR A 16 10.54 6.50 11.41
N VAL A 17 9.79 7.55 11.71
CA VAL A 17 9.10 8.38 10.73
C VAL A 17 9.90 9.66 10.57
N ASN A 18 10.29 9.98 9.35
CA ASN A 18 11.19 11.08 9.03
C ASN A 18 10.52 12.09 8.10
N MET A 19 11.04 13.30 8.11
CA MET A 19 10.67 14.37 7.20
C MET A 19 11.90 14.92 6.50
N ILE A 20 11.78 15.26 5.23
CA ILE A 20 12.80 15.97 4.44
C ILE A 20 12.12 16.87 3.40
N ARG A 21 12.79 17.95 2.99
CA ARG A 21 12.33 18.78 1.87
C ARG A 21 12.64 18.12 0.54
N GLY A 22 11.87 18.44 -0.50
CA GLY A 22 12.10 17.92 -1.85
C GLY A 22 13.41 18.38 -2.51
N ASP A 23 14.16 19.30 -1.91
CA ASP A 23 15.53 19.64 -2.31
C ASP A 23 16.63 18.95 -1.46
N GLY A 24 16.23 18.09 -0.51
CA GLY A 24 17.14 17.39 0.40
C GLY A 24 17.43 18.14 1.71
N SER A 25 16.95 19.37 1.86
CA SER A 25 17.15 20.16 3.10
C SER A 25 16.20 19.79 4.24
N ASP A 26 16.45 20.33 5.43
CA ASP A 26 15.66 20.16 6.66
C ASP A 26 15.29 18.71 7.04
N LYS A 27 16.17 17.74 6.74
CA LYS A 27 15.97 16.36 7.17
C LYS A 27 15.90 16.28 8.70
N ARG A 28 14.82 15.69 9.22
CA ARG A 28 14.65 15.43 10.66
C ARG A 28 13.76 14.22 10.92
N THR A 29 13.95 13.60 12.08
CA THR A 29 13.04 12.57 12.59
C THR A 29 11.82 13.24 13.22
N LEU A 30 10.61 12.80 12.83
CA LEU A 30 9.35 13.24 13.42
C LEU A 30 8.95 12.37 14.60
N PHE A 31 9.03 11.04 14.42
CA PHE A 31 8.65 10.05 15.42
C PHE A 31 9.73 8.97 15.51
N SER A 32 10.10 8.64 16.74
CA SER A 32 10.96 7.51 17.10
C SER A 32 10.21 6.46 17.92
N THR A 33 8.97 6.77 18.32
CA THR A 33 8.07 5.89 19.05
C THR A 33 6.97 5.35 18.12
N GLY A 34 6.36 4.22 18.50
CA GLY A 34 5.29 3.60 17.69
C GLY A 34 5.78 2.98 16.37
N CYS A 35 7.09 2.77 16.21
CA CYS A 35 7.70 2.19 15.03
C CYS A 35 8.33 0.81 15.33
N ALA A 36 7.95 -0.19 14.55
CA ALA A 36 8.56 -1.52 14.52
C ALA A 36 8.53 -2.04 13.08
N CYS A 37 9.63 -1.85 12.37
CA CYS A 37 9.77 -2.10 10.94
C CYS A 37 8.63 -1.46 10.13
N PRO A 38 8.46 -0.11 10.17
CA PRO A 38 7.37 0.57 9.48
C PRO A 38 7.46 0.42 7.94
N ASP A 39 6.32 0.29 7.27
CA ASP A 39 6.25 0.07 5.81
C ASP A 39 5.25 0.97 5.08
N GLY A 40 3.94 0.88 5.38
CA GLY A 40 2.92 1.74 4.76
C GLY A 40 2.66 3.04 5.52
N ILE A 41 2.36 4.13 4.81
CA ILE A 41 2.07 5.46 5.39
C ILE A 41 0.94 6.18 4.65
N ALA A 42 0.11 6.94 5.36
CA ALA A 42 -0.90 7.83 4.80
C ALA A 42 -1.09 9.08 5.66
N LEU A 43 -1.74 10.09 5.09
CA LEU A 43 -2.10 11.33 5.78
C LEU A 43 -3.59 11.41 6.06
N GLY A 44 -3.92 11.67 7.32
CA GLY A 44 -5.22 12.14 7.76
C GLY A 44 -5.31 13.67 7.61
N LEU A 45 -6.27 14.14 6.80
CA LEU A 45 -6.43 15.54 6.42
C LEU A 45 -7.84 16.10 6.75
N SER A 46 -8.73 15.32 7.34
CA SER A 46 -10.11 15.70 7.67
C SER A 46 -10.16 16.97 8.52
N ASN A 47 -9.50 16.97 9.68
CA ASN A 47 -9.44 18.12 10.57
C ASN A 47 -8.73 19.31 9.91
N TYR A 48 -7.58 19.08 9.26
CA TYR A 48 -6.84 20.13 8.54
C TYR A 48 -7.71 20.83 7.48
N ARG A 49 -8.61 20.11 6.81
CA ARG A 49 -9.48 20.70 5.77
C ARG A 49 -10.48 21.71 6.35
N ASP A 50 -10.84 21.55 7.61
CA ASP A 50 -11.75 22.45 8.32
C ASP A 50 -10.98 23.61 8.97
N THR A 51 -9.86 23.33 9.63
CA THR A 51 -9.11 24.34 10.41
C THR A 51 -8.07 25.11 9.61
N ARG A 52 -7.53 24.49 8.56
CA ARG A 52 -6.35 24.94 7.80
C ARG A 52 -5.08 25.09 8.66
N ASP A 53 -5.05 24.50 9.86
CA ASP A 53 -3.85 24.49 10.71
C ASP A 53 -3.05 23.22 10.42
N PRO A 54 -1.79 23.32 9.92
CA PRO A 54 -0.91 22.17 9.71
C PRO A 54 -0.74 21.24 10.93
N LYS A 55 -0.98 21.73 12.15
CA LYS A 55 -0.97 20.90 13.36
C LYS A 55 -2.06 19.83 13.38
N ASP A 56 -3.15 20.04 12.66
CA ASP A 56 -4.27 19.11 12.59
C ASP A 56 -4.09 18.00 11.56
N ILE A 57 -2.95 17.96 10.86
CA ILE A 57 -2.57 16.86 9.99
C ILE A 57 -2.13 15.67 10.85
N VAL A 58 -2.73 14.50 10.60
CA VAL A 58 -2.37 13.24 11.25
C VAL A 58 -1.55 12.40 10.27
N VAL A 59 -0.46 11.82 10.74
CA VAL A 59 0.29 10.80 10.00
C VAL A 59 -0.12 9.44 10.52
N TRP A 60 -0.55 8.56 9.63
CA TRP A 60 -0.85 7.15 9.92
C TRP A 60 0.25 6.28 9.31
N TRP A 61 0.74 5.29 10.04
CA TRP A 61 1.67 4.31 9.49
C TRP A 61 1.40 2.90 9.99
N GLY A 62 1.75 1.94 9.14
CA GLY A 62 1.69 0.52 9.40
C GLY A 62 3.05 -0.02 9.78
N ASN A 63 3.06 -0.93 10.74
CA ASN A 63 4.24 -1.61 11.23
C ASN A 63 4.17 -3.07 10.84
N MET A 64 5.26 -3.59 10.28
CA MET A 64 5.42 -5.03 10.06
C MET A 64 5.50 -5.79 11.37
N GLY A 65 5.89 -5.13 12.47
CA GLY A 65 6.06 -5.76 13.77
C GLY A 65 7.48 -6.28 13.98
N PRO A 66 7.77 -6.83 15.18
CA PRO A 66 9.07 -7.40 15.48
C PRO A 66 9.32 -8.65 14.62
N MET A 67 10.39 -8.62 13.86
CA MET A 67 10.84 -9.75 13.04
C MET A 67 11.53 -10.81 13.90
N LYS A 68 11.26 -12.10 13.65
CA LYS A 68 12.02 -13.20 14.24
C LYS A 68 13.23 -13.52 13.35
N PRO A 69 14.48 -13.41 13.82
CA PRO A 69 15.65 -13.68 12.99
C PRO A 69 15.61 -15.10 12.42
N SER A 70 15.81 -15.22 11.11
CA SER A 70 15.81 -16.50 10.40
C SER A 70 16.99 -16.57 9.43
N PRO A 71 18.16 -17.03 9.90
CA PRO A 71 19.35 -17.16 9.07
C PRO A 71 19.10 -18.19 7.95
N GLY A 72 18.90 -17.71 6.73
CA GLY A 72 18.60 -18.56 5.57
C GLY A 72 17.52 -17.97 4.64
N ARG A 73 16.69 -17.03 5.11
CA ARG A 73 15.78 -16.25 4.26
C ARG A 73 16.48 -15.02 3.66
N GLY A 74 16.07 -14.61 2.46
CA GLY A 74 16.72 -13.53 1.70
C GLY A 74 16.69 -12.15 2.38
N ASP A 75 15.70 -11.88 3.22
CA ASP A 75 15.58 -10.68 4.04
C ASP A 75 15.99 -10.91 5.52
N GLY A 76 16.51 -12.11 5.85
CA GLY A 76 17.04 -12.46 7.16
C GLY A 76 15.99 -12.70 8.26
N GLY A 77 14.69 -12.69 7.93
CA GLY A 77 13.60 -12.73 8.90
C GLY A 77 12.50 -13.73 8.59
N ASP A 78 11.96 -14.32 9.65
CA ASP A 78 10.66 -14.99 9.65
C ASP A 78 9.60 -14.00 10.15
N TRP A 79 8.64 -13.72 9.27
CA TRP A 79 7.58 -12.74 9.47
C TRP A 79 6.21 -13.40 9.69
N HIS A 80 6.12 -14.74 9.66
CA HIS A 80 4.84 -15.43 9.84
C HIS A 80 4.30 -15.28 11.27
N GLU A 81 5.17 -15.03 12.25
CA GLU A 81 4.78 -14.76 13.65
C GLU A 81 4.79 -13.27 13.99
N ALA A 82 4.94 -12.37 13.01
CA ALA A 82 5.00 -10.94 13.26
C ALA A 82 3.63 -10.41 13.75
N ASP A 83 3.65 -9.55 14.78
CA ASP A 83 2.46 -8.86 15.33
C ASP A 83 2.41 -7.44 14.77
N GLY A 84 1.98 -7.33 13.51
CA GLY A 84 1.85 -6.05 12.83
C GLY A 84 0.79 -5.15 13.49
N PHE A 85 0.95 -3.83 13.38
CA PHE A 85 0.04 -2.87 13.99
C PHE A 85 0.04 -1.52 13.28
N LEU A 86 -1.05 -0.77 13.45
CA LEU A 86 -1.14 0.60 12.99
C LEU A 86 -0.74 1.56 14.11
N SER A 87 -0.15 2.69 13.74
CA SER A 87 0.15 3.80 14.62
C SER A 87 -0.25 5.12 13.96
N ARG A 88 -0.47 6.14 14.79
CA ARG A 88 -0.79 7.49 14.33
C ARG A 88 -0.14 8.54 15.23
N GLY A 89 0.15 9.71 14.67
CA GLY A 89 0.71 10.85 15.40
C GLY A 89 0.38 12.17 14.69
N MET A 90 0.35 13.28 15.42
CA MET A 90 0.13 14.59 14.80
C MET A 90 1.43 15.02 14.12
N LEU A 91 1.37 15.42 12.84
CA LEU A 91 2.54 15.71 12.01
C LEU A 91 3.56 16.64 12.69
N LEU A 92 3.06 17.64 13.41
CA LEU A 92 3.86 18.65 14.13
C LEU A 92 3.81 18.49 15.66
N GLY A 93 3.35 17.34 16.15
CA GLY A 93 3.18 17.06 17.57
C GLY A 93 4.34 16.33 18.25
N GLY A 94 5.20 15.67 17.47
CA GLY A 94 6.29 14.83 17.99
C GLY A 94 5.80 13.57 18.71
N ASP A 95 6.74 12.83 19.31
CA ASP A 95 6.51 11.50 19.93
C ASP A 95 5.39 11.48 20.98
N VAL A 96 5.16 12.60 21.70
CA VAL A 96 4.10 12.69 22.71
C VAL A 96 2.69 12.51 22.13
N THR A 97 2.52 12.72 20.82
CA THR A 97 1.22 12.54 20.14
C THR A 97 1.03 11.17 19.54
N VAL A 98 2.05 10.31 19.60
CA VAL A 98 2.02 8.99 18.98
C VAL A 98 1.14 8.05 19.79
N GLN A 99 0.25 7.36 19.08
CA GLN A 99 -0.67 6.37 19.62
C GLN A 99 -0.59 5.09 18.78
N ARG A 100 -0.36 3.95 19.46
CA ARG A 100 -0.60 2.63 18.86
C ARG A 100 -2.11 2.44 18.76
N VAL A 101 -2.57 2.03 17.59
CA VAL A 101 -3.99 1.83 17.30
C VAL A 101 -4.45 0.51 17.92
N GLU A 102 -5.47 0.57 18.75
CA GLU A 102 -6.13 -0.61 19.28
C GLU A 102 -7.06 -1.22 18.22
N VAL A 103 -7.02 -2.56 18.13
CA VAL A 103 -7.78 -3.33 17.13
C VAL A 103 -8.55 -4.46 17.80
N THR A 104 -9.73 -4.75 17.27
CA THR A 104 -10.55 -5.90 17.68
C THR A 104 -10.98 -6.72 16.48
N ALA A 105 -11.19 -8.03 16.69
CA ALA A 105 -11.84 -8.86 15.69
C ALA A 105 -13.28 -8.38 15.44
N PRO A 106 -13.81 -8.55 14.21
CA PRO A 106 -15.14 -8.06 13.84
C PRO A 106 -16.19 -8.87 14.61
N ARG A 107 -16.96 -8.20 15.47
CA ARG A 107 -17.90 -8.87 16.40
C ARG A 107 -19.14 -9.42 15.70
N HIS A 108 -19.50 -8.82 14.57
CA HIS A 108 -20.76 -9.05 13.87
C HIS A 108 -20.67 -10.04 12.70
N LEU A 109 -19.45 -10.37 12.23
CA LEU A 109 -19.19 -11.50 11.34
C LEU A 109 -19.15 -12.86 12.06
N VAL A 110 -19.21 -12.87 13.40
CA VAL A 110 -19.26 -14.10 14.21
C VAL A 110 -20.70 -14.63 14.24
N CYS A 111 -21.16 -15.20 13.12
CA CYS A 111 -22.44 -15.91 13.04
C CYS A 111 -22.22 -17.39 13.36
N GLY A 112 -22.41 -17.77 14.62
CA GLY A 112 -22.36 -19.17 15.06
C GLY A 112 -21.10 -19.51 15.86
N THR A 113 -21.28 -20.22 16.96
CA THR A 113 -20.24 -20.60 17.94
C THR A 113 -19.28 -21.69 17.43
N ALA A 114 -19.08 -21.80 16.12
CA ALA A 114 -18.13 -22.72 15.51
C ALA A 114 -17.20 -21.93 14.59
N GLU A 115 -15.95 -21.81 15.07
CA GLU A 115 -14.75 -21.46 14.31
C GLU A 115 -14.51 -19.99 13.89
N TYR A 116 -14.26 -19.14 14.89
CA TYR A 116 -13.03 -18.32 14.84
C TYR A 116 -12.07 -18.78 15.95
N ARG A 117 -11.80 -20.08 15.98
CA ARG A 117 -10.69 -20.71 16.71
C ARG A 117 -10.32 -22.00 15.97
N THR A 118 -9.29 -21.93 15.14
CA THR A 118 -8.49 -23.10 14.77
C THR A 118 -7.11 -22.96 15.43
N PRO A 119 -6.54 -24.03 15.99
CA PRO A 119 -5.33 -23.96 16.84
C PRO A 119 -4.10 -23.44 16.06
N GLY A 120 -3.34 -22.49 16.61
CA GLY A 120 -2.09 -21.95 16.02
C GLY A 120 -2.09 -20.47 15.59
N HIS A 121 -3.10 -19.70 16.00
CA HIS A 121 -3.41 -18.31 15.62
C HIS A 121 -2.24 -17.36 15.27
N HIS A 122 -2.15 -16.99 13.98
CA HIS A 122 -1.53 -15.74 13.56
C HIS A 122 -2.29 -14.53 14.15
N PRO A 123 -1.62 -13.39 14.39
CA PRO A 123 -2.28 -12.19 14.89
C PRO A 123 -3.32 -11.65 13.89
N LEU A 124 -4.23 -10.79 14.37
CA LEU A 124 -5.27 -10.16 13.55
C LEU A 124 -4.67 -9.37 12.37
N ILE A 125 -3.45 -8.88 12.55
CA ILE A 125 -2.60 -8.22 11.56
C ILE A 125 -1.23 -8.88 11.67
N THR A 126 -0.72 -9.47 10.59
CA THR A 126 0.58 -10.14 10.59
C THR A 126 1.68 -9.16 10.18
N THR A 127 1.68 -8.71 8.93
CA THR A 127 2.73 -7.85 8.39
C THR A 127 2.12 -6.75 7.53
N VAL A 128 1.91 -5.57 8.12
CA VAL A 128 1.35 -4.43 7.39
C VAL A 128 2.33 -3.99 6.31
N LYS A 129 1.82 -3.86 5.08
CA LYS A 129 2.50 -3.26 3.94
C LYS A 129 1.85 -1.92 3.58
N GLN A 130 1.73 -1.59 2.29
CA GLN A 130 1.12 -0.33 1.90
C GLN A 130 -0.28 -0.19 2.52
N LEU A 131 -0.60 1.03 2.94
CA LEU A 131 -1.91 1.40 3.45
C LEU A 131 -2.40 2.68 2.77
N CYS A 132 -3.71 2.85 2.74
CA CYS A 132 -4.38 4.08 2.33
C CYS A 132 -5.57 4.35 3.25
N ILE A 133 -5.92 5.63 3.38
CA ILE A 133 -7.00 6.10 4.25
C ILE A 133 -8.09 6.73 3.40
N THR A 134 -9.34 6.49 3.76
CA THR A 134 -10.46 7.18 3.12
C THR A 134 -10.42 8.66 3.42
N HIS A 135 -11.00 9.44 2.53
CA HIS A 135 -11.03 10.89 2.66
C HIS A 135 -11.76 11.39 3.93
N ASP A 136 -12.72 10.61 4.45
CA ASP A 136 -13.40 10.89 5.72
C ASP A 136 -12.67 10.34 6.96
N GLU A 137 -11.54 9.66 6.75
CA GLU A 137 -10.74 8.99 7.77
C GLU A 137 -11.47 7.94 8.61
N ASN A 138 -12.61 7.44 8.16
CA ASN A 138 -13.33 6.40 8.88
C ASN A 138 -12.82 4.99 8.60
N SER A 139 -12.04 4.81 7.53
CA SER A 139 -11.53 3.50 7.10
C SER A 139 -10.10 3.58 6.63
N ILE A 140 -9.28 2.62 7.07
CA ILE A 140 -7.91 2.43 6.60
C ILE A 140 -7.83 1.07 5.93
N PHE A 141 -7.38 1.03 4.69
CA PHE A 141 -7.17 -0.19 3.92
C PHE A 141 -5.69 -0.47 3.88
N PHE A 142 -5.31 -1.73 4.06
CA PHE A 142 -3.92 -2.11 4.04
C PHE A 142 -3.75 -3.53 3.52
N CYS A 143 -2.59 -3.76 2.93
CA CYS A 143 -2.12 -5.08 2.56
C CYS A 143 -1.47 -5.75 3.77
N ASP A 144 -1.77 -7.04 3.96
CA ASP A 144 -1.12 -7.89 4.93
C ASP A 144 -0.34 -8.99 4.19
N ARG A 145 1.00 -8.86 4.17
CA ARG A 145 1.86 -9.70 3.34
C ARG A 145 1.80 -11.16 3.77
N GLU A 146 2.09 -11.45 5.03
CA GLU A 146 2.06 -12.80 5.60
C GLU A 146 0.66 -13.22 6.08
N GLY A 147 -0.24 -12.27 6.31
CA GLY A 147 -1.68 -12.55 6.49
C GLY A 147 -2.44 -12.79 5.18
N HIS A 148 -1.72 -12.81 4.04
CA HIS A 148 -2.20 -13.12 2.69
C HIS A 148 -3.50 -12.39 2.30
N GLY A 149 -3.63 -11.10 2.59
CA GLY A 149 -4.93 -10.46 2.36
C GLY A 149 -4.94 -8.96 2.29
N LEU A 150 -6.03 -8.47 1.71
CA LEU A 150 -6.44 -7.08 1.82
C LEU A 150 -7.34 -6.94 3.05
N LYS A 151 -6.97 -6.04 3.96
CA LYS A 151 -7.70 -5.80 5.21
C LYS A 151 -8.17 -4.35 5.30
N LYS A 152 -9.19 -4.15 6.13
CA LYS A 152 -9.71 -2.82 6.46
C LYS A 152 -9.81 -2.68 7.96
N TYR A 153 -9.30 -1.58 8.47
CA TYR A 153 -9.57 -1.09 9.82
C TYR A 153 -10.68 -0.05 9.79
N ASN A 154 -11.69 -0.20 10.66
CA ASN A 154 -12.73 0.78 10.89
C ASN A 154 -12.38 1.64 12.10
N VAL A 155 -12.17 2.93 11.89
CA VAL A 155 -11.73 3.86 12.94
C VAL A 155 -12.79 4.05 14.03
N SER A 156 -14.07 3.97 13.68
CA SER A 156 -15.18 4.16 14.64
C SER A 156 -15.44 2.95 15.54
N THR A 157 -15.24 1.74 15.01
CA THR A 157 -15.52 0.49 15.76
C THR A 157 -14.25 -0.16 16.33
N GLY A 158 -13.08 0.20 15.81
CA GLY A 158 -11.82 -0.48 16.14
C GLY A 158 -11.68 -1.85 15.46
N GLU A 159 -12.61 -2.24 14.59
CA GLU A 159 -12.61 -3.57 13.99
C GLU A 159 -11.68 -3.66 12.79
N VAL A 160 -10.96 -4.78 12.67
CA VAL A 160 -10.21 -5.16 11.46
C VAL A 160 -10.96 -6.26 10.73
N VAL A 161 -11.35 -5.99 9.49
CA VAL A 161 -12.08 -6.92 8.61
C VAL A 161 -11.13 -7.40 7.51
N LEU A 162 -11.10 -8.71 7.26
CA LEU A 162 -10.48 -9.28 6.06
C LEU A 162 -11.42 -9.04 4.87
N LEU A 163 -11.03 -8.14 3.96
CA LEU A 163 -11.84 -7.81 2.79
C LEU A 163 -11.71 -8.86 1.70
N LEU A 164 -10.49 -9.37 1.48
CA LEU A 164 -10.21 -10.38 0.47
C LEU A 164 -9.01 -11.21 0.89
N SER A 165 -9.17 -12.53 0.94
CA SER A 165 -8.04 -13.45 1.05
C SER A 165 -7.42 -13.68 -0.33
N SER A 166 -6.09 -13.63 -0.37
CA SER A 166 -5.30 -13.95 -1.57
C SER A 166 -5.34 -15.44 -1.90
N ASP A 167 -5.67 -16.30 -0.93
CA ASP A 167 -5.90 -17.74 -1.18
C ASP A 167 -7.11 -17.95 -2.10
N ALA A 168 -8.14 -17.11 -1.98
CA ALA A 168 -9.32 -17.16 -2.84
C ALA A 168 -9.04 -16.68 -4.28
N LEU A 169 -7.86 -16.10 -4.52
CA LEU A 169 -7.39 -15.61 -5.82
C LEU A 169 -6.33 -16.54 -6.45
N ALA A 170 -5.92 -17.59 -5.74
CA ALA A 170 -5.03 -18.61 -6.26
C ALA A 170 -5.82 -19.57 -7.18
N PRO A 171 -5.20 -20.09 -8.26
CA PRO A 171 -5.82 -21.17 -9.03
C PRO A 171 -6.15 -22.35 -8.10
N PRO A 172 -7.28 -23.07 -8.30
CA PRO A 172 -7.62 -24.21 -7.46
C PRO A 172 -6.48 -25.22 -7.49
N GLN A 173 -6.00 -25.63 -6.31
CA GLN A 173 -5.03 -26.69 -6.17
C GLN A 173 -5.55 -27.93 -6.91
N ARG A 174 -4.87 -28.37 -7.97
CA ARG A 174 -5.07 -29.73 -8.44
C ARG A 174 -4.49 -30.62 -7.35
N ALA A 175 -5.36 -31.19 -6.52
CA ALA A 175 -5.00 -32.35 -5.71
C ALA A 175 -4.55 -33.43 -6.69
N THR A 176 -3.24 -33.60 -6.86
CA THR A 176 -2.68 -34.75 -7.55
C THR A 176 -2.82 -35.94 -6.60
N PRO A 177 -3.69 -36.93 -6.89
CA PRO A 177 -3.78 -38.13 -6.07
C PRO A 177 -2.56 -38.99 -6.41
N GLY A 178 -1.50 -38.85 -5.61
CA GLY A 178 -0.31 -39.68 -5.67
C GLY A 178 0.63 -39.35 -6.85
N GLY A 179 1.92 -39.15 -6.55
CA GLY A 179 2.93 -39.08 -7.58
C GLY A 179 4.18 -38.33 -7.12
N ALA A 180 5.17 -39.10 -6.67
CA ALA A 180 6.54 -38.65 -6.57
C ALA A 180 6.98 -38.07 -7.92
N GLY A 181 7.23 -36.77 -7.94
CA GLY A 181 7.69 -36.02 -9.10
C GLY A 181 7.95 -34.60 -8.64
N ALA A 182 9.06 -34.41 -7.94
CA ALA A 182 9.52 -33.09 -7.54
C ALA A 182 9.73 -32.23 -8.78
N SER A 183 8.75 -31.38 -9.11
CA SER A 183 9.03 -30.15 -9.82
C SER A 183 10.06 -29.37 -9.00
N SER A 184 11.06 -28.77 -9.67
CA SER A 184 12.10 -27.95 -9.05
C SER A 184 11.59 -26.65 -8.40
N GLU A 185 10.27 -26.46 -8.35
CA GLU A 185 9.59 -25.34 -7.70
C GLU A 185 9.21 -25.81 -6.29
N GLY A 186 9.96 -25.38 -5.28
CA GLY A 186 9.70 -25.71 -3.87
C GLY A 186 8.44 -25.00 -3.33
N PRO A 187 7.86 -25.45 -2.20
CA PRO A 187 6.60 -24.94 -1.65
C PRO A 187 6.57 -23.42 -1.37
N HIS A 188 7.73 -22.78 -1.27
CA HIS A 188 7.86 -21.33 -1.06
C HIS A 188 7.40 -20.48 -2.26
N CYS A 189 7.57 -20.95 -3.51
CA CYS A 189 7.21 -20.14 -4.67
C CYS A 189 5.69 -19.95 -4.84
N GLU A 190 4.89 -20.85 -4.26
CA GLU A 190 3.43 -20.77 -4.26
C GLU A 190 2.90 -19.79 -3.21
N GLU A 191 3.59 -19.66 -2.07
CA GLU A 191 3.24 -18.69 -1.04
C GLU A 191 3.51 -17.25 -1.48
N GLU A 192 4.67 -17.00 -2.09
CA GLU A 192 5.05 -15.64 -2.47
C GLU A 192 4.12 -15.03 -3.53
N CYS A 193 3.37 -15.87 -4.26
CA CYS A 193 2.29 -15.46 -5.17
C CYS A 193 1.04 -14.90 -4.46
N ARG A 194 0.94 -15.10 -3.13
CA ARG A 194 -0.15 -14.63 -2.26
C ARG A 194 0.23 -13.40 -1.44
N PHE A 195 1.46 -12.91 -1.56
CA PHE A 195 1.94 -11.72 -0.86
C PHE A 195 1.28 -10.47 -1.41
N CYS A 196 0.21 -10.05 -0.73
CA CYS A 196 -0.47 -8.79 -0.93
C CYS A 196 0.37 -7.65 -0.33
N VAL A 197 0.76 -6.66 -1.13
CA VAL A 197 1.72 -5.62 -0.66
C VAL A 197 1.36 -4.18 -1.02
N GLY A 198 0.76 -3.94 -2.18
CA GLY A 198 0.38 -2.60 -2.64
C GLY A 198 -1.13 -2.41 -2.69
N VAL A 199 -1.63 -1.21 -2.34
CA VAL A 199 -3.05 -0.84 -2.36
C VAL A 199 -3.27 0.63 -2.71
N ALA A 200 -4.27 0.90 -3.54
CA ALA A 200 -4.77 2.24 -3.83
C ALA A 200 -6.30 2.25 -4.04
N LEU A 201 -6.97 3.36 -3.71
CA LEU A 201 -8.42 3.50 -3.80
C LEU A 201 -8.83 4.54 -4.85
N ASP A 202 -9.81 4.19 -5.69
CA ASP A 202 -10.68 5.15 -6.36
C ASP A 202 -11.99 5.28 -5.58
N GLU A 203 -11.95 6.09 -4.52
CA GLU A 203 -13.09 6.33 -3.61
C GLU A 203 -14.33 6.87 -4.32
N ARG A 204 -14.18 7.53 -5.48
CA ARG A 204 -15.32 8.10 -6.21
C ARG A 204 -16.19 7.02 -6.85
N ARG A 205 -15.61 5.84 -7.13
CA ARG A 205 -16.26 4.74 -7.85
C ARG A 205 -16.24 3.42 -7.10
N ASP A 206 -15.84 3.46 -5.83
CA ASP A 206 -15.75 2.27 -4.96
C ASP A 206 -14.89 1.15 -5.59
N GLN A 207 -13.78 1.51 -6.24
CA GLN A 207 -12.83 0.58 -6.85
C GLN A 207 -11.51 0.56 -6.09
N ILE A 208 -10.96 -0.63 -5.85
CA ILE A 208 -9.67 -0.80 -5.23
C ILE A 208 -8.72 -1.46 -6.22
N VAL A 209 -7.48 -0.98 -6.23
CA VAL A 209 -6.37 -1.63 -6.93
C VAL A 209 -5.42 -2.16 -5.88
N PHE A 210 -4.96 -3.40 -6.04
CA PHE A 210 -3.99 -4.00 -5.13
C PHE A 210 -3.00 -4.90 -5.88
N THR A 211 -1.85 -5.17 -5.28
CA THR A 211 -0.81 -5.99 -5.90
C THR A 211 -0.63 -7.31 -5.15
N LEU A 212 -0.35 -8.36 -5.92
CA LEU A 212 0.29 -9.56 -5.42
C LEU A 212 1.73 -9.55 -5.95
N LYS A 213 2.71 -9.45 -5.05
CA LYS A 213 4.12 -9.21 -5.40
C LYS A 213 4.69 -10.34 -6.26
N GLY A 214 4.37 -11.58 -5.93
CA GLY A 214 5.01 -12.74 -6.52
C GLY A 214 6.39 -13.06 -5.89
N PRO A 215 6.98 -14.20 -6.28
CA PRO A 215 8.28 -14.66 -5.83
C PRO A 215 9.41 -13.70 -6.26
N PRO A 216 10.45 -13.52 -5.43
CA PRO A 216 11.60 -12.70 -5.75
C PRO A 216 12.20 -13.05 -7.12
N LYS A 217 12.35 -12.06 -8.00
CA LYS A 217 12.84 -12.22 -9.38
C LYS A 217 12.08 -13.29 -10.19
N GLY A 218 10.84 -13.59 -9.82
CA GLY A 218 10.06 -14.65 -10.46
C GLY A 218 9.14 -14.16 -11.56
N GLY A 219 8.90 -12.85 -11.68
CA GLY A 219 8.05 -12.28 -12.72
C GLY A 219 6.61 -12.80 -12.71
N LYS A 220 6.11 -13.21 -11.53
CA LYS A 220 4.73 -13.68 -11.34
C LYS A 220 3.86 -12.65 -10.59
N GLY A 221 4.32 -11.40 -10.50
CA GLY A 221 3.58 -10.31 -9.87
C GLY A 221 2.32 -9.93 -10.66
N ARG A 222 1.31 -9.45 -9.95
CA ARG A 222 0.00 -9.07 -10.53
C ARG A 222 -0.51 -7.77 -9.93
N LEU A 223 -1.15 -6.94 -10.75
CA LEU A 223 -2.03 -5.85 -10.31
C LEU A 223 -3.46 -6.31 -10.52
N LEU A 224 -4.26 -6.26 -9.46
CA LEU A 224 -5.65 -6.67 -9.45
C LEU A 224 -6.55 -5.48 -9.14
N THR A 225 -7.75 -5.51 -9.68
CA THR A 225 -8.78 -4.50 -9.47
C THR A 225 -10.04 -5.17 -8.95
N ALA A 226 -10.76 -4.55 -8.03
CA ALA A 226 -12.02 -5.07 -7.54
C ALA A 226 -12.96 -3.94 -7.12
N PRO A 227 -14.29 -4.14 -7.23
CA PRO A 227 -15.23 -3.31 -6.50
C PRO A 227 -15.11 -3.61 -5.00
N TYR A 228 -15.16 -2.57 -4.16
CA TYR A 228 -15.18 -2.71 -2.70
C TYR A 228 -16.44 -2.09 -2.06
N GLY A 229 -17.41 -1.68 -2.89
CA GLY A 229 -18.50 -0.78 -2.55
C GLY A 229 -19.28 -1.09 -1.27
N PHE A 230 -19.28 -0.10 -0.36
CA PHE A 230 -19.95 -0.08 0.94
C PHE A 230 -21.43 0.36 0.88
N ARG A 231 -22.06 0.39 -0.31
CA ARG A 231 -23.44 0.85 -0.48
C ARG A 231 -24.28 -0.19 -1.21
N ARG A 232 -25.16 -0.89 -0.46
CA ARG A 232 -26.20 -1.82 -0.99
C ARG A 232 -26.97 -1.29 -2.20
N ARG A 233 -27.10 0.04 -2.36
CA ARG A 233 -27.90 0.68 -3.42
C ARG A 233 -27.23 0.72 -4.80
N ASN A 234 -25.93 0.48 -4.92
CA ASN A 234 -25.18 0.60 -6.19
C ASN A 234 -24.73 -0.74 -6.77
N LEU A 235 -25.07 -1.87 -6.15
CA LEU A 235 -24.75 -3.19 -6.69
C LEU A 235 -25.85 -3.69 -7.64
N PRO A 236 -25.48 -4.34 -8.76
CA PRO A 236 -26.39 -5.21 -9.48
C PRO A 236 -27.07 -6.21 -8.53
N SER A 237 -28.39 -6.38 -8.64
CA SER A 237 -29.22 -7.11 -7.67
C SER A 237 -28.81 -8.57 -7.45
N ASN A 238 -28.14 -9.18 -8.43
CA ASN A 238 -27.61 -10.53 -8.37
C ASN A 238 -26.32 -10.65 -7.52
N THR A 239 -25.50 -9.60 -7.45
CA THR A 239 -24.28 -9.55 -6.61
C THR A 239 -24.64 -9.21 -5.18
N ALA A 240 -25.56 -8.25 -4.96
CA ALA A 240 -26.02 -7.86 -3.62
C ALA A 240 -26.72 -9.00 -2.83
N ALA A 241 -27.28 -9.99 -3.53
CA ALA A 241 -27.99 -11.12 -2.93
C ALA A 241 -27.07 -12.29 -2.52
N LYS A 242 -25.82 -12.33 -3.01
CA LYS A 242 -24.90 -13.47 -2.82
C LYS A 242 -23.68 -13.15 -1.95
N THR A 243 -23.41 -11.88 -1.65
CA THR A 243 -22.24 -11.46 -0.88
C THR A 243 -22.68 -10.66 0.35
N SER A 244 -21.98 -10.83 1.48
CA SER A 244 -22.21 -10.07 2.72
C SER A 244 -21.62 -8.65 2.57
N VAL A 245 -22.20 -7.84 1.67
CA VAL A 245 -21.75 -6.46 1.35
C VAL A 245 -21.89 -5.48 2.52
N ALA A 246 -22.38 -5.92 3.68
CA ALA A 246 -22.60 -5.06 4.84
C ALA A 246 -21.26 -4.52 5.42
N GLU A 247 -20.14 -5.20 5.17
CA GLU A 247 -18.83 -4.87 5.75
C GLU A 247 -17.71 -4.70 4.72
N GLY A 248 -18.06 -4.66 3.43
CA GLY A 248 -17.10 -4.44 2.34
C GLY A 248 -16.24 -5.65 1.97
N VAL A 249 -16.63 -6.86 2.39
CA VAL A 249 -15.99 -8.09 1.90
C VAL A 249 -16.12 -8.17 0.38
N ILE A 250 -14.99 -8.31 -0.29
CA ILE A 250 -14.89 -8.38 -1.75
C ILE A 250 -15.20 -9.81 -2.17
N ASP A 251 -16.08 -9.96 -3.16
CA ASP A 251 -16.28 -11.24 -3.83
C ASP A 251 -15.05 -11.55 -4.69
N PRO A 252 -14.33 -12.67 -4.45
CA PRO A 252 -13.18 -13.06 -5.26
C PRO A 252 -13.51 -13.15 -6.76
N GLN A 253 -14.75 -13.45 -7.14
CA GLN A 253 -15.18 -13.52 -8.54
C GLN A 253 -15.23 -12.15 -9.23
N THR A 254 -15.26 -11.06 -8.45
CA THR A 254 -15.25 -9.68 -8.96
C THR A 254 -13.85 -9.08 -9.01
N ALA A 255 -12.85 -9.76 -8.43
CA ALA A 255 -11.46 -9.36 -8.52
C ALA A 255 -10.90 -9.76 -9.90
N VAL A 256 -10.41 -8.79 -10.64
CA VAL A 256 -9.86 -8.97 -12.00
C VAL A 256 -8.36 -8.73 -11.96
N SER A 257 -7.60 -9.72 -12.45
CA SER A 257 -6.17 -9.59 -12.73
C SER A 257 -5.98 -8.69 -13.95
N ALA A 258 -5.65 -7.43 -13.72
CA ALA A 258 -5.64 -6.39 -14.76
C ALA A 258 -4.27 -6.28 -15.45
N LEU A 259 -3.18 -6.51 -14.72
CA LEU A 259 -1.84 -6.69 -15.28
C LEU A 259 -1.17 -7.89 -14.63
N GLU A 260 -0.59 -8.75 -15.46
CA GLU A 260 0.08 -9.99 -15.06
C GLU A 260 1.55 -9.96 -15.44
N SER A 261 2.29 -10.96 -14.96
CA SER A 261 3.71 -11.17 -15.23
C SER A 261 4.58 -9.94 -14.92
N GLN A 262 4.19 -9.20 -13.87
CA GLN A 262 4.98 -8.09 -13.38
C GLN A 262 6.18 -8.61 -12.58
N PRO A 263 7.33 -7.90 -12.58
CA PRO A 263 8.51 -8.28 -11.80
C PRO A 263 8.19 -8.55 -10.33
N GLU A 264 7.95 -7.48 -9.57
CA GLU A 264 7.61 -7.49 -8.14
C GLU A 264 6.93 -6.14 -7.80
N PRO A 265 5.64 -5.99 -8.13
CA PRO A 265 4.94 -4.72 -7.95
C PRO A 265 4.64 -4.48 -6.46
N VAL A 266 5.15 -3.38 -5.89
CA VAL A 266 5.15 -3.16 -4.44
C VAL A 266 4.20 -2.08 -3.98
N ASP A 267 4.36 -0.85 -4.45
CA ASP A 267 3.64 0.31 -3.95
C ASP A 267 2.85 0.95 -5.10
N LEU A 268 1.64 1.43 -4.80
CA LEU A 268 0.71 1.98 -5.77
C LEU A 268 0.38 3.45 -5.47
N LEU A 269 0.26 4.27 -6.51
CA LEU A 269 -0.28 5.62 -6.40
C LEU A 269 -1.31 5.84 -7.50
N LEU A 270 -2.56 6.07 -7.11
CA LEU A 270 -3.66 6.32 -8.04
C LEU A 270 -3.95 7.82 -8.15
N ASP A 271 -3.73 8.37 -9.34
CA ASP A 271 -4.15 9.71 -9.72
C ASP A 271 -5.54 9.67 -10.36
N ALA A 272 -6.58 9.84 -9.55
CA ALA A 272 -7.95 9.89 -10.04
C ALA A 272 -8.27 11.15 -10.85
N GLU A 273 -7.43 12.17 -10.81
CA GLU A 273 -7.65 13.41 -11.55
C GLU A 273 -7.17 13.30 -13.00
N GLU A 274 -5.98 12.71 -13.20
CA GLU A 274 -5.37 12.54 -14.53
C GLU A 274 -5.52 11.10 -15.08
N SER A 275 -6.24 10.23 -14.35
CA SER A 275 -6.51 8.84 -14.75
C SER A 275 -5.24 8.00 -14.96
N TYR A 276 -4.25 8.19 -14.09
CA TYR A 276 -3.03 7.37 -14.08
C TYR A 276 -2.90 6.55 -12.80
N LEU A 277 -2.53 5.29 -12.95
CA LEU A 277 -2.01 4.47 -11.87
C LEU A 277 -0.49 4.40 -12.03
N TYR A 278 0.24 4.71 -10.97
CA TYR A 278 1.68 4.58 -10.88
C TYR A 278 2.03 3.44 -9.92
N TRP A 279 3.16 2.78 -10.17
CA TRP A 279 3.68 1.78 -9.25
C TRP A 279 5.19 1.61 -9.34
N THR A 280 5.77 1.07 -8.28
CA THR A 280 7.15 0.59 -8.25
C THR A 280 7.21 -0.92 -8.49
N ASP A 281 8.16 -1.34 -9.32
CA ASP A 281 8.52 -2.75 -9.51
C ASP A 281 9.93 -2.98 -8.96
N ARG A 282 10.09 -3.97 -8.07
CA ARG A 282 11.40 -4.48 -7.62
C ARG A 282 11.92 -5.58 -8.57
N GLY A 283 13.10 -6.13 -8.28
CA GLY A 283 13.62 -7.31 -8.97
C GLY A 283 14.57 -6.98 -10.14
N ASP A 284 14.72 -7.94 -11.05
CA ASP A 284 15.75 -7.87 -12.10
C ASP A 284 15.49 -6.73 -13.11
N PRO A 285 16.41 -5.76 -13.27
CA PRO A 285 16.31 -4.71 -14.28
C PRO A 285 16.10 -5.23 -15.71
N LYS A 286 16.66 -6.39 -16.06
CA LYS A 286 16.48 -6.99 -17.39
C LYS A 286 15.06 -7.51 -17.63
N ALA A 287 14.36 -7.86 -16.57
CA ALA A 287 12.95 -8.26 -16.60
C ALA A 287 12.00 -7.06 -16.46
N GLY A 288 12.51 -5.83 -16.43
CA GLY A 288 11.72 -4.62 -16.21
C GLY A 288 11.49 -4.28 -14.73
N GLY A 289 12.20 -4.95 -13.80
CA GLY A 289 12.24 -4.58 -12.38
C GLY A 289 13.08 -3.34 -12.12
N ASN A 290 13.16 -2.94 -10.85
CA ASN A 290 13.87 -1.74 -10.40
C ASN A 290 13.44 -0.48 -11.19
N SER A 291 12.13 -0.32 -11.30
CA SER A 291 11.49 0.65 -12.17
C SER A 291 10.30 1.34 -11.49
N LEU A 292 10.04 2.56 -11.96
CA LEU A 292 8.81 3.30 -11.75
C LEU A 292 8.00 3.21 -13.04
N ASN A 293 6.76 2.78 -12.93
CA ASN A 293 5.88 2.52 -14.05
C ASN A 293 4.56 3.26 -13.88
N ARG A 294 3.82 3.38 -14.97
CA ARG A 294 2.44 3.87 -14.95
C ARG A 294 1.59 3.20 -16.01
N CYS A 295 0.29 3.35 -15.89
CA CYS A 295 -0.64 3.11 -16.98
C CYS A 295 -1.81 4.09 -16.86
N PHE A 296 -2.41 4.42 -18.01
CA PHE A 296 -3.70 5.07 -18.00
C PHE A 296 -4.76 4.07 -17.52
N PHE A 297 -5.75 4.53 -16.75
CA PHE A 297 -6.89 3.71 -16.37
C PHE A 297 -8.21 4.35 -16.76
N SER A 298 -9.18 3.48 -17.06
CA SER A 298 -10.55 3.85 -17.34
C SER A 298 -11.50 3.01 -16.50
N HIS A 299 -12.80 3.23 -16.67
CA HIS A 299 -13.82 2.39 -16.07
C HIS A 299 -14.69 1.80 -17.16
N ASP A 300 -15.04 0.53 -17.01
CA ASP A 300 -16.06 -0.08 -17.83
C ASP A 300 -17.39 0.65 -17.62
N TYR A 301 -18.00 1.13 -18.70
CA TYR A 301 -19.23 1.93 -18.62
C TYR A 301 -20.45 1.15 -18.13
N ARG A 302 -20.44 -0.19 -18.20
CA ARG A 302 -21.55 -1.05 -17.76
C ARG A 302 -21.37 -1.50 -16.33
N THR A 303 -20.16 -1.95 -15.99
CA THR A 303 -19.89 -2.59 -14.69
C THR A 303 -19.28 -1.63 -13.67
N GLY A 304 -18.72 -0.50 -14.12
CA GLY A 304 -17.93 0.40 -13.28
C GLY A 304 -16.55 -0.15 -12.90
N GLN A 305 -16.18 -1.34 -13.39
CA GLN A 305 -14.90 -1.98 -13.09
C GLN A 305 -13.75 -1.11 -13.58
N LEU A 306 -12.74 -0.91 -12.73
CA LEU A 306 -11.50 -0.22 -13.12
C LEU A 306 -10.72 -1.09 -14.12
N GLN A 307 -10.36 -0.50 -15.26
CA GLN A 307 -9.61 -1.13 -16.33
C GLN A 307 -8.24 -0.46 -16.46
N LEU A 308 -7.17 -1.26 -16.41
CA LEU A 308 -5.80 -0.78 -16.60
C LEU A 308 -5.41 -0.88 -18.07
N GLY A 309 -4.83 0.19 -18.60
CA GLY A 309 -4.20 0.20 -19.91
C GLY A 309 -2.82 -0.47 -19.91
N GLY A 310 -2.10 -0.32 -21.03
CA GLY A 310 -0.74 -0.85 -21.16
C GLY A 310 0.25 -0.21 -20.18
N LYS A 311 1.21 -1.01 -19.72
CA LYS A 311 2.33 -0.56 -18.88
C LYS A 311 3.24 0.39 -19.67
N GLU A 312 3.52 1.55 -19.08
CA GLU A 312 4.51 2.53 -19.52
C GLU A 312 5.64 2.61 -18.49
N LEU A 313 6.89 2.48 -18.95
CA LEU A 313 8.06 2.74 -18.10
C LEU A 313 8.24 4.24 -17.94
N VAL A 314 8.22 4.72 -16.69
CA VAL A 314 8.47 6.14 -16.37
C VAL A 314 9.97 6.36 -16.16
N MET A 315 10.58 5.58 -15.27
CA MET A 315 12.02 5.61 -14.99
C MET A 315 12.53 4.25 -14.54
N SER A 316 13.81 3.98 -14.76
CA SER A 316 14.48 2.75 -14.32
C SER A 316 15.74 3.06 -13.50
N GLY A 317 16.50 2.02 -13.15
CA GLY A 317 17.78 2.15 -12.44
C GLY A 317 17.62 2.50 -10.97
N PHE A 318 16.52 2.09 -10.34
CA PHE A 318 16.39 2.11 -8.87
C PHE A 318 17.08 0.88 -8.27
N ASP A 319 17.24 0.84 -6.95
CA ASP A 319 17.70 -0.35 -6.22
C ASP A 319 16.62 -0.84 -5.26
N GLU A 320 15.79 -1.80 -5.71
CA GLU A 320 14.68 -2.35 -4.92
C GLU A 320 13.69 -1.25 -4.44
N PRO A 321 13.06 -0.49 -5.36
CA PRO A 321 12.16 0.62 -5.00
C PRO A 321 10.94 0.14 -4.22
N ILE A 322 10.50 0.95 -3.25
CA ILE A 322 9.36 0.66 -2.38
C ILE A 322 8.35 1.80 -2.55
N GLY A 323 8.36 2.80 -1.67
CA GLY A 323 7.40 3.90 -1.64
C GLY A 323 7.49 4.81 -2.85
N LEU A 324 6.34 5.28 -3.34
CA LEU A 324 6.23 6.38 -4.28
C LEU A 324 5.17 7.40 -3.84
N GLY A 325 5.35 8.65 -4.26
CA GLY A 325 4.39 9.71 -3.99
C GLY A 325 4.78 11.02 -4.64
N TRP A 326 3.81 11.84 -4.96
CA TRP A 326 4.02 13.24 -5.36
C TRP A 326 3.27 14.17 -4.43
N ALA A 327 3.54 15.46 -4.54
CA ALA A 327 2.92 16.46 -3.70
C ALA A 327 1.40 16.43 -3.86
N ALA A 328 0.70 15.91 -2.86
CA ALA A 328 -0.73 16.09 -2.76
C ALA A 328 -1.00 17.55 -2.42
N SER A 329 -2.00 18.11 -3.10
CA SER A 329 -2.52 19.41 -2.71
C SER A 329 -3.26 19.29 -1.40
N LEU A 330 -2.80 20.00 -0.37
CA LEU A 330 -3.56 20.13 0.87
C LEU A 330 -4.89 20.90 0.67
N TRP A 331 -5.10 21.50 -0.52
CA TRP A 331 -6.39 22.07 -0.96
C TRP A 331 -7.36 21.07 -1.57
N ASN A 332 -7.07 19.76 -1.52
CA ASN A 332 -7.87 18.71 -2.14
C ASN A 332 -9.38 18.97 -2.02
N ARG A 333 -9.99 19.26 -3.19
CA ARG A 333 -11.41 19.45 -3.57
C ARG A 333 -11.80 20.79 -4.22
N ILE A 334 -10.87 21.71 -4.45
CA ILE A 334 -11.05 22.75 -5.49
C ILE A 334 -10.24 22.31 -6.72
N PRO A 335 -10.80 22.34 -7.94
CA PRO A 335 -10.01 22.17 -9.16
C PRO A 335 -8.85 23.15 -9.12
N LEU A 336 -7.63 22.63 -9.06
CA LEU A 336 -6.46 23.48 -9.05
C LEU A 336 -6.31 24.17 -10.40
N PRO A 337 -5.85 25.44 -10.44
CA PRO A 337 -5.41 26.06 -11.68
C PRO A 337 -4.38 25.16 -12.38
N ALA A 338 -4.41 25.14 -13.71
CA ALA A 338 -3.49 24.32 -14.52
C ALA A 338 -2.01 24.54 -14.12
N SER A 339 -1.64 25.79 -13.84
CA SER A 339 -0.29 26.15 -13.37
C SER A 339 0.10 25.47 -12.05
N SER A 340 -0.82 25.36 -11.09
CA SER A 340 -0.58 24.65 -9.82
C SER A 340 -0.51 23.14 -10.03
N LYS A 341 -1.32 22.58 -10.95
CA LYS A 341 -1.28 21.15 -11.29
C LYS A 341 0.07 20.73 -11.88
N GLU A 342 0.55 21.49 -12.86
CA GLU A 342 1.87 21.27 -13.46
C GLU A 342 2.96 21.32 -12.39
N THR A 343 2.83 22.23 -11.42
CA THR A 343 3.82 22.43 -10.37
C THR A 343 3.80 21.34 -9.30
N LEU A 344 2.64 20.75 -8.95
CA LEU A 344 2.52 19.65 -7.98
C LEU A 344 2.91 18.28 -8.57
N ARG A 345 2.63 18.07 -9.87
CA ARG A 345 2.91 16.82 -10.58
C ARG A 345 4.25 16.81 -11.32
N LYS A 346 5.05 17.86 -11.15
CA LYS A 346 6.39 17.94 -11.74
C LYS A 346 7.31 16.86 -11.20
N TYR A 347 7.29 16.67 -9.87
CA TYR A 347 8.18 15.76 -9.17
C TYR A 347 7.41 14.60 -8.54
N MET A 348 7.83 13.39 -8.86
CA MET A 348 7.49 12.20 -8.10
C MET A 348 8.69 11.81 -7.24
N TYR A 349 8.43 11.43 -6.01
CA TYR A 349 9.44 10.97 -5.08
C TYR A 349 9.34 9.46 -4.97
N VAL A 350 10.50 8.80 -4.92
CA VAL A 350 10.59 7.32 -4.84
C VAL A 350 11.66 6.97 -3.82
N THR A 351 11.31 6.16 -2.84
CA THR A 351 12.28 5.50 -1.95
C THR A 351 12.75 4.20 -2.56
N ASP A 352 14.03 3.92 -2.43
CA ASP A 352 14.59 2.60 -2.68
C ASP A 352 15.52 2.19 -1.53
N LYS A 353 16.20 1.05 -1.65
CA LYS A 353 17.05 0.51 -0.59
C LYS A 353 18.13 1.50 -0.12
N CYS A 354 18.62 2.36 -1.01
CA CYS A 354 19.80 3.17 -0.78
C CYS A 354 19.54 4.67 -0.91
N HIS A 355 18.37 5.11 -1.37
CA HIS A 355 18.13 6.50 -1.69
C HIS A 355 16.68 6.93 -1.49
N LEU A 356 16.50 8.23 -1.29
CA LEU A 356 15.27 8.93 -1.63
C LEU A 356 15.51 9.73 -2.91
N TRP A 357 14.78 9.38 -3.96
CA TRP A 357 14.88 10.01 -5.28
C TRP A 357 13.84 11.09 -5.46
N ARG A 358 14.22 12.17 -6.15
CA ARG A 358 13.30 13.09 -6.82
C ARG A 358 13.36 12.84 -8.33
N CYS A 359 12.23 12.44 -8.89
CA CYS A 359 12.03 12.11 -10.29
C CYS A 359 11.28 13.25 -10.98
N ASP A 360 11.92 13.94 -11.92
CA ASP A 360 11.31 14.96 -12.76
C ASP A 360 10.64 14.29 -13.98
N LEU A 361 9.30 14.25 -13.96
CA LEU A 361 8.51 13.51 -14.96
C LEU A 361 8.56 14.14 -16.36
N GLN A 362 8.85 15.43 -16.46
CA GLN A 362 8.90 16.15 -17.73
C GLN A 362 10.24 15.93 -18.44
N SER A 363 11.34 16.00 -17.70
CA SER A 363 12.68 15.80 -18.25
C SER A 363 13.09 14.33 -18.32
N GLY A 364 12.40 13.43 -17.63
CA GLY A 364 12.76 12.01 -17.57
C GLY A 364 14.03 11.75 -16.75
N THR A 365 14.37 12.65 -15.82
CA THR A 365 15.58 12.57 -15.00
C THR A 365 15.24 12.33 -13.53
N LYS A 366 16.17 11.71 -12.79
CA LYS A 366 16.07 11.59 -11.33
C LYS A 366 17.37 11.98 -10.66
N VAL A 367 17.25 12.53 -9.46
CA VAL A 367 18.38 12.89 -8.59
C VAL A 367 18.15 12.32 -7.20
N SER A 368 19.20 11.81 -6.57
CA SER A 368 19.15 11.45 -5.15
C SER A 368 19.11 12.74 -4.34
N ILE A 369 18.10 12.90 -3.50
CA ILE A 369 17.99 14.01 -2.55
C ILE A 369 18.41 13.60 -1.14
N PHE A 370 18.57 12.29 -0.91
CA PHE A 370 19.12 11.73 0.31
C PHE A 370 19.72 10.36 0.03
N ASP A 371 21.02 10.23 0.26
CA ASP A 371 21.74 8.96 0.20
C ASP A 371 21.69 8.28 1.58
N CYS A 372 21.20 7.04 1.60
CA CYS A 372 21.00 6.26 2.80
C CYS A 372 22.32 5.63 3.26
N SER A 373 22.55 5.62 4.57
CA SER A 373 23.60 4.79 5.14
C SER A 373 23.18 3.31 5.09
N PRO A 374 24.10 2.35 5.30
CA PRO A 374 23.75 0.93 5.38
C PRO A 374 22.74 0.58 6.48
N HIS A 375 22.51 1.47 7.45
CA HIS A 375 21.55 1.29 8.54
C HIS A 375 20.15 1.80 8.20
N ASN A 376 19.98 2.53 7.09
CA ASN A 376 18.70 3.05 6.67
C ASN A 376 18.01 2.07 5.71
N ARG A 377 16.68 1.98 5.82
CA ARG A 377 15.86 1.30 4.82
C ARG A 377 14.55 2.07 4.60
N PRO A 378 14.55 3.08 3.71
CA PRO A 378 13.34 3.83 3.40
C PRO A 378 12.25 2.92 2.81
N THR A 379 11.02 3.08 3.28
CA THR A 379 9.84 2.35 2.80
C THR A 379 8.77 3.33 2.32
N GLY A 380 7.51 3.23 2.74
CA GLY A 380 6.44 4.10 2.27
C GLY A 380 6.74 5.59 2.51
N LEU A 381 6.23 6.42 1.59
CA LEU A 381 6.33 7.87 1.68
C LEU A 381 5.00 8.53 1.30
N VAL A 382 4.78 9.73 1.83
CA VAL A 382 3.74 10.66 1.42
C VAL A 382 4.36 12.03 1.23
N VAL A 383 3.80 12.83 0.31
CA VAL A 383 4.32 14.16 0.00
C VAL A 383 3.19 15.16 0.07
N LEU A 384 3.45 16.27 0.76
CA LEU A 384 2.51 17.36 0.94
C LEU A 384 3.15 18.69 0.55
N ARG A 385 2.33 19.60 0.02
CA ARG A 385 2.71 20.99 -0.22
C ARG A 385 1.61 21.91 0.34
N PHE A 386 2.01 22.85 1.18
CA PHE A 386 1.17 23.95 1.61
C PHE A 386 1.14 24.97 0.46
N ILE A 387 -0.04 25.26 -0.09
CA ILE A 387 -0.25 26.22 -1.19
C ILE A 387 -0.95 27.45 -0.66
#